data_AF-A0A2E4G3T4-F1
#
_entry.id   AF-A0A2E4G3T4-F1
#
_cell.length_a   1.000
_cell.length_b   1.000
_cell.length_c   1.000
_cell.angle_alpha   90.00
_cell.angle_beta   90.00
_cell.angle_gamma   90.00
#
_symmetry.space_group_name_H-M   'P 1'
#
loop_
_entity.id
_entity.type
_entity.pdbx_description
1 polymer ?
#
loop_
_entity_poly.entity_id
_entity_poly.type
_entity_poly.pdbx_seq_one_letter_code
_entity_poly.pdbx_strand_id
1 'polypeptide(L)'
;MRVFVLAMIVALCSCQSSQPSNDEQMEIVSFPKYEGGEIYTSPLTLERINKADKKVFTISLMNQKKFVSSEDGLKEMKCNRKQIGVYELFELKLLDGGKYSLKGSNMKYVSSNNGDSAMLCDRENLGNWEKFSLIHQSNNQFALKGNNNRFVSSENGTKGMRCDRSNPGDWEIFLLYEIVPKQSN
;
A
#
# COMPACT_ATOMS: atom_id res chain seq x y z
N MET A 1 -42.52 -2.38 -56.06
CA MET A 1 -41.19 -2.15 -55.42
C MET A 1 -41.15 -3.05 -54.19
N ARG A 2 -40.48 -4.22 -54.11
CA ARG A 2 -39.05 -4.53 -54.37
C ARG A 2 -38.19 -3.35 -53.88
N VAL A 3 -37.41 -3.44 -52.80
CA VAL A 3 -36.33 -4.42 -52.54
C VAL A 3 -36.07 -4.61 -51.03
N PHE A 4 -35.78 -5.85 -50.63
CA PHE A 4 -35.11 -6.28 -49.40
C PHE A 4 -33.57 -6.21 -49.57
N VAL A 5 -32.81 -5.69 -48.59
CA VAL A 5 -31.43 -6.07 -48.18
C VAL A 5 -31.22 -5.53 -46.75
N LEU A 6 -31.23 -6.31 -45.65
CA LEU A 6 -30.25 -7.24 -45.05
C LEU A 6 -28.93 -6.62 -44.53
N ALA A 7 -28.81 -6.48 -43.20
CA ALA A 7 -27.61 -6.76 -42.36
C ALA A 7 -28.08 -6.82 -40.89
N MET A 8 -28.22 -7.97 -40.22
CA MET A 8 -27.18 -8.70 -39.45
C MET A 8 -26.30 -7.73 -38.63
N ILE A 9 -26.36 -7.69 -37.29
CA ILE A 9 -25.78 -8.67 -36.35
C ILE A 9 -26.47 -8.58 -34.97
N VAL A 10 -26.61 -9.75 -34.35
CA VAL A 10 -27.15 -10.02 -33.01
C VAL A 10 -26.04 -9.92 -31.97
N ALA A 11 -26.30 -9.30 -30.80
CA ALA A 11 -25.78 -9.76 -29.51
C ALA A 11 -26.51 -9.07 -28.34
N LEU A 12 -27.35 -9.85 -27.64
CA LEU A 12 -27.78 -9.57 -26.27
C LEU A 12 -26.58 -9.77 -25.33
N CYS A 13 -26.27 -8.78 -24.48
CA CYS A 13 -25.68 -9.05 -23.16
C CYS A 13 -26.00 -7.90 -22.20
N SER A 14 -26.73 -8.25 -21.15
CA SER A 14 -27.09 -7.44 -19.99
C SER A 14 -25.89 -7.18 -19.08
N CYS A 15 -25.68 -5.93 -18.64
CA CYS A 15 -25.20 -5.66 -17.28
C CYS A 15 -25.36 -4.16 -16.95
N GLN A 16 -26.24 -3.84 -16.00
CA GLN A 16 -26.12 -2.59 -15.25
C GLN A 16 -24.78 -2.61 -14.51
N SER A 17 -23.95 -1.60 -14.68
CA SER A 17 -23.19 -1.07 -13.56
C SER A 17 -23.32 0.44 -13.56
N SER A 18 -24.26 0.89 -12.72
CA SER A 18 -24.32 2.24 -12.17
C SER A 18 -22.91 2.76 -11.88
N GLN A 19 -22.59 3.90 -12.48
CA GLN A 19 -21.50 4.74 -11.97
C GLN A 19 -21.74 4.95 -10.47
N PRO A 20 -20.76 4.72 -9.58
CA PRO A 20 -20.95 5.05 -8.18
C PRO A 20 -21.14 6.56 -8.07
N SER A 21 -22.26 6.94 -7.46
CA SER A 21 -22.67 8.32 -7.22
C SER A 21 -21.82 8.95 -6.12
N ASN A 22 -21.13 10.05 -6.43
CA ASN A 22 -20.62 11.06 -5.50
C ASN A 22 -20.04 10.54 -4.16
N ASP A 23 -18.93 9.82 -4.20
CA ASP A 23 -17.97 9.79 -3.09
C ASP A 23 -16.71 10.52 -3.57
N GLU A 24 -16.14 11.37 -2.71
CA GLU A 24 -14.98 12.24 -2.97
C GLU A 24 -14.05 11.68 -4.05
N GLN A 25 -13.92 12.37 -5.19
CA GLN A 25 -12.85 12.06 -6.14
C GLN A 25 -11.53 12.25 -5.40
N MET A 26 -10.95 11.14 -4.95
CA MET A 26 -9.64 11.13 -4.32
C MET A 26 -8.62 11.58 -5.36
N GLU A 27 -8.07 12.77 -5.13
CA GLU A 27 -7.13 13.40 -6.04
C GLU A 27 -5.97 12.45 -6.33
N ILE A 28 -5.82 12.06 -7.60
CA ILE A 28 -4.68 11.27 -8.04
C ILE A 28 -3.46 12.18 -7.98
N VAL A 29 -2.49 11.84 -7.15
CA VAL A 29 -1.24 12.58 -6.99
C VAL A 29 -0.16 11.92 -7.82
N SER A 30 0.53 12.71 -8.65
CA SER A 30 1.69 12.26 -9.41
C SER A 30 2.99 12.45 -8.62
N PHE A 31 3.84 11.42 -8.61
CA PHE A 31 5.19 11.46 -8.07
C PHE A 31 6.20 11.06 -9.16
N PRO A 32 7.26 11.84 -9.42
CA PRO A 32 8.32 11.44 -10.34
C PRO A 32 9.14 10.30 -9.74
N LYS A 33 9.46 9.27 -10.54
CA LYS A 33 10.43 8.21 -10.20
C LYS A 33 11.86 8.71 -10.31
N TYR A 34 12.74 8.07 -9.54
CA TYR A 34 14.14 7.93 -9.94
C TYR A 34 14.16 7.14 -11.26
N GLU A 35 14.75 7.68 -12.33
CA GLU A 35 14.70 7.20 -13.74
C GLU A 35 13.56 7.75 -14.64
N GLY A 36 12.84 8.80 -14.21
CA GLY A 36 12.08 9.67 -15.13
C GLY A 36 10.69 9.18 -15.56
N GLY A 37 10.19 8.07 -15.01
CA GLY A 37 8.78 7.66 -15.16
C GLY A 37 7.88 8.32 -14.11
N GLU A 38 6.64 8.67 -14.46
CA GLU A 38 5.65 9.14 -13.49
C GLU A 38 4.97 7.96 -12.77
N ILE A 39 4.79 8.06 -11.46
CA ILE A 39 3.91 7.20 -10.68
C ILE A 39 2.68 8.01 -10.33
N TYR A 40 1.51 7.43 -10.58
CA TYR A 40 0.25 7.96 -10.09
C TYR A 40 -0.15 7.20 -8.83
N THR A 41 -0.60 7.94 -7.82
CA THR A 41 -1.03 7.37 -6.56
C THR A 41 -2.36 7.98 -6.11
N SER A 42 -3.09 7.23 -5.31
CA SER A 42 -4.18 7.76 -4.49
C SER A 42 -3.96 7.32 -3.05
N PRO A 43 -4.38 8.11 -2.05
CA PRO A 43 -4.47 7.60 -0.69
C PRO A 43 -5.23 6.27 -0.66
N LEU A 44 -4.81 5.32 0.16
CA LEU A 44 -5.50 4.06 0.35
C LEU A 44 -6.46 4.23 1.54
N THR A 45 -7.76 4.42 1.27
CA THR A 45 -8.77 4.63 2.33
C THR A 45 -9.11 3.35 3.08
N LEU A 46 -9.70 3.50 4.26
CA LEU A 46 -10.27 2.37 5.01
C LEU A 46 -11.33 1.62 4.20
N GLU A 47 -12.19 2.34 3.47
CA GLU A 47 -13.20 1.75 2.61
C GLU A 47 -12.56 0.89 1.52
N ARG A 48 -11.51 1.41 0.87
CA ARG A 48 -10.77 0.70 -0.18
C ARG A 48 -10.10 -0.56 0.35
N ILE A 49 -9.54 -0.52 1.57
CA ILE A 49 -8.95 -1.67 2.26
C ILE A 49 -10.01 -2.73 2.58
N ASN A 50 -11.21 -2.31 3.00
CA ASN A 50 -12.28 -3.21 3.43
C ASN A 50 -13.08 -3.81 2.26
N LYS A 51 -12.76 -3.46 1.02
CA LYS A 51 -13.49 -3.94 -0.15
C LYS A 51 -13.22 -5.44 -0.37
N ALA A 52 -14.27 -6.26 -0.36
CA ALA A 52 -14.17 -7.72 -0.30
C ALA A 52 -13.49 -8.39 -1.53
N ASP A 53 -13.46 -7.71 -2.67
CA ASP A 53 -12.88 -8.19 -3.94
C ASP A 53 -11.36 -7.98 -4.02
N LYS A 54 -10.79 -7.02 -3.30
CA LYS A 54 -9.37 -6.65 -3.40
C LYS A 54 -8.62 -6.93 -2.11
N LYS A 55 -7.74 -7.94 -2.16
CA LYS A 55 -6.91 -8.37 -1.02
C LYS A 55 -5.43 -8.00 -1.14
N VAL A 56 -5.03 -7.44 -2.28
CA VAL A 56 -3.63 -7.12 -2.58
C VAL A 56 -3.56 -5.73 -3.20
N PHE A 57 -2.66 -4.90 -2.67
CA PHE A 57 -2.39 -3.55 -3.12
C PHE A 57 -0.89 -3.38 -3.32
N THR A 58 -0.48 -2.71 -4.39
CA THR A 58 0.86 -2.14 -4.46
C THR A 58 0.80 -0.76 -3.83
N ILE A 59 1.62 -0.51 -2.81
CA ILE A 59 1.56 0.70 -2.01
C ILE A 59 2.93 1.33 -1.79
N SER A 60 2.93 2.56 -1.34
CA SER A 60 4.04 3.18 -0.61
C SER A 60 3.55 3.72 0.73
N LEU A 61 4.40 3.64 1.76
CA LEU A 61 4.10 4.17 3.10
C LEU A 61 4.79 5.51 3.27
N MET A 62 4.07 6.52 3.76
CA MET A 62 4.59 7.86 4.03
C MET A 62 4.40 8.24 5.49
N ASN A 63 5.46 8.78 6.11
CA ASN A 63 5.38 9.50 7.38
C ASN A 63 6.18 10.80 7.26
N GLN A 64 5.65 11.91 7.80
CA GLN A 64 6.31 13.24 7.78
C GLN A 64 6.88 13.63 6.40
N LYS A 65 6.08 13.46 5.33
CA LYS A 65 6.44 13.79 3.93
C LYS A 65 7.64 13.01 3.38
N LYS A 66 8.01 11.89 3.99
CA LYS A 66 9.03 10.98 3.50
C LYS A 66 8.46 9.58 3.34
N PHE A 67 8.92 8.87 2.32
CA PHE A 67 8.54 7.50 2.03
C PHE A 67 9.46 6.51 2.75
N VAL A 68 8.88 5.37 3.12
CA VAL A 68 9.58 4.21 3.64
C VAL A 68 10.31 3.50 2.51
N SER A 69 11.61 3.28 2.69
CA SER A 69 12.47 2.47 1.84
C SER A 69 12.69 1.11 2.47
N SER A 70 12.60 0.05 1.67
CA SER A 70 13.02 -1.30 2.03
C SER A 70 14.54 -1.46 2.10
N GLU A 71 15.31 -0.51 1.57
CA GLU A 71 16.76 -0.60 1.37
C GLU A 71 17.19 -1.90 0.67
N ASP A 72 16.34 -2.40 -0.23
CA ASP A 72 16.50 -3.70 -0.93
C ASP A 72 16.63 -4.91 0.01
N GLY A 73 16.31 -4.74 1.31
CA GLY A 73 16.54 -5.74 2.35
C GLY A 73 18.02 -5.91 2.74
N LEU A 74 18.92 -5.07 2.22
CA LEU A 74 20.35 -5.13 2.53
C LEU A 74 20.72 -4.32 3.77
N LYS A 75 19.84 -3.40 4.21
CA LYS A 75 20.01 -2.55 5.39
C LYS A 75 18.69 -2.40 6.13
N GLU A 76 18.75 -1.81 7.32
CA GLU A 76 17.57 -1.44 8.08
C GLU A 76 16.66 -0.50 7.27
N MET A 77 15.35 -0.76 7.29
CA MET A 77 14.36 0.06 6.59
C MET A 77 14.36 1.49 7.13
N LYS A 78 14.23 2.49 6.24
CA LYS A 78 14.24 3.92 6.64
C LYS A 78 13.10 4.70 6.02
N CYS A 79 12.50 5.60 6.79
CA CYS A 79 11.48 6.54 6.31
C CYS A 79 12.11 7.89 5.95
N ASN A 80 12.95 7.93 4.92
CA ASN A 80 13.76 9.11 4.60
C ASN A 80 13.72 9.55 3.13
N ARG A 81 12.92 8.89 2.30
CA ARG A 81 12.92 9.10 0.84
C ARG A 81 11.96 10.22 0.46
N LYS A 82 12.37 11.10 -0.43
CA LYS A 82 11.54 12.24 -0.89
C LYS A 82 10.62 11.89 -2.06
N GLN A 83 10.89 10.77 -2.72
CA GLN A 83 10.22 10.30 -3.93
C GLN A 83 10.03 8.79 -3.82
N ILE A 84 9.06 8.26 -4.58
CA ILE A 84 8.83 6.83 -4.68
C ILE A 84 9.73 6.29 -5.80
N GLY A 85 10.73 5.51 -5.42
CA GLY A 85 11.49 4.63 -6.30
C GLY A 85 11.07 3.17 -6.14
N VAL A 86 11.86 2.26 -6.71
CA VAL A 86 11.59 0.81 -6.66
C VAL A 86 11.57 0.30 -5.21
N TYR A 87 12.45 0.80 -4.35
CA TYR A 87 12.58 0.34 -2.97
C TYR A 87 11.51 0.91 -2.01
N GLU A 88 10.74 1.89 -2.45
CA GLU A 88 9.63 2.48 -1.69
C GLU A 88 8.28 1.83 -2.01
N LEU A 89 8.28 0.79 -2.86
CA LEU A 89 7.11 0.02 -3.23
C LEU A 89 7.01 -1.26 -2.41
N PHE A 90 5.79 -1.53 -1.93
CA PHE A 90 5.47 -2.72 -1.17
C PHE A 90 4.16 -3.33 -1.67
N GLU A 91 4.09 -4.65 -1.72
CA GLU A 91 2.82 -5.37 -1.79
C GLU A 91 2.24 -5.46 -0.38
N LEU A 92 1.11 -4.80 -0.15
CA LEU A 92 0.27 -4.99 1.03
C LEU A 92 -0.78 -6.05 0.72
N LYS A 93 -0.73 -7.17 1.44
CA LYS A 93 -1.64 -8.31 1.22
C LYS A 93 -2.37 -8.68 2.50
N LEU A 94 -3.70 -8.75 2.42
CA LEU A 94 -4.54 -9.30 3.47
C LEU A 94 -4.30 -10.82 3.58
N LEU A 95 -4.04 -11.26 4.80
CA LEU A 95 -3.85 -12.64 5.21
C LEU A 95 -5.08 -13.15 5.98
N ASP A 96 -5.09 -14.46 6.23
CA ASP A 96 -6.07 -15.06 7.13
C ASP A 96 -5.97 -14.45 8.54
N GLY A 97 -7.12 -14.35 9.22
CA GLY A 97 -7.19 -13.74 10.55
C GLY A 97 -7.09 -12.21 10.57
N GLY A 98 -7.27 -11.54 9.42
CA GLY A 98 -7.36 -10.07 9.34
C GLY A 98 -6.01 -9.35 9.51
N LYS A 99 -4.90 -10.09 9.36
CA LYS A 99 -3.54 -9.53 9.39
C LYS A 99 -3.08 -9.20 7.98
N TYR A 100 -1.99 -8.45 7.87
CA TYR A 100 -1.41 -8.06 6.60
C TYR A 100 0.08 -8.38 6.57
N SER A 101 0.56 -8.81 5.41
CA SER A 101 1.98 -8.83 5.10
C SER A 101 2.36 -7.62 4.25
N LEU A 102 3.60 -7.18 4.42
CA LEU A 102 4.28 -6.26 3.51
C LEU A 102 5.42 -6.99 2.82
N LYS A 103 5.46 -6.96 1.50
CA LYS A 103 6.54 -7.57 0.70
C LYS A 103 7.19 -6.48 -0.16
N GLY A 104 8.51 -6.32 -0.06
CA GLY A 104 9.24 -5.33 -0.83
C GLY A 104 9.43 -5.74 -2.30
N SER A 105 9.93 -4.82 -3.11
CA SER A 105 10.28 -5.05 -4.52
C SER A 105 11.34 -6.14 -4.72
N ASN A 106 12.13 -6.44 -3.69
CA ASN A 106 13.13 -7.51 -3.66
C ASN A 106 12.51 -8.92 -3.46
N MET A 107 11.18 -9.02 -3.49
CA MET A 107 10.42 -10.25 -3.30
C MET A 107 10.57 -10.88 -1.91
N LYS A 108 11.01 -10.12 -0.90
CA LYS A 108 11.12 -10.54 0.50
C LYS A 108 10.12 -9.80 1.38
N TYR A 109 9.77 -10.41 2.50
CA TYR A 109 8.83 -9.86 3.48
C TYR A 109 9.53 -8.94 4.46
N VAL A 110 8.80 -7.90 4.85
CA VAL A 110 9.16 -7.00 5.95
C VAL A 110 8.97 -7.74 7.28
N SER A 111 10.02 -7.81 8.08
CA SER A 111 10.01 -8.32 9.44
C SER A 111 10.05 -7.18 10.44
N SER A 112 9.18 -7.27 11.45
CA SER A 112 9.25 -6.43 12.64
C SER A 112 10.45 -6.76 13.52
N ASN A 113 11.14 -7.89 13.28
CA ASN A 113 12.14 -8.47 14.16
C ASN A 113 11.68 -8.52 15.63
N ASN A 114 10.37 -8.76 15.83
CA ASN A 114 9.69 -8.77 17.12
C ASN A 114 9.86 -7.48 17.96
N GLY A 115 10.33 -6.38 17.35
CA GLY A 115 10.70 -5.15 18.06
C GLY A 115 12.06 -5.19 18.74
N ASP A 116 12.82 -6.28 18.61
CA ASP A 116 14.11 -6.45 19.28
C ASP A 116 15.25 -5.72 18.54
N SER A 117 15.18 -5.66 17.21
CA SER A 117 16.11 -4.90 16.35
C SER A 117 15.37 -3.97 15.35
N ALA A 118 16.11 -3.25 14.51
CA ALA A 118 15.49 -2.45 13.46
C ALA A 118 14.77 -3.39 12.46
N MET A 119 13.72 -2.89 11.82
CA MET A 119 12.96 -3.65 10.83
C MET A 119 13.77 -3.87 9.56
N LEU A 120 13.60 -5.04 8.95
CA LEU A 120 14.31 -5.46 7.74
C LEU A 120 13.32 -6.02 6.71
N CYS A 121 13.63 -5.88 5.43
CA CYS A 121 12.87 -6.46 4.32
C CYS A 121 13.63 -7.66 3.72
N ASP A 122 13.93 -8.66 4.54
CA ASP A 122 14.92 -9.71 4.23
C ASP A 122 14.39 -11.15 4.35
N ARG A 123 13.11 -11.33 4.72
CA ARG A 123 12.54 -12.65 4.98
C ARG A 123 11.98 -13.30 3.73
N GLU A 124 12.39 -14.54 3.47
CA GLU A 124 11.87 -15.30 2.32
C GLU A 124 10.45 -15.84 2.56
N ASN A 125 10.13 -16.13 3.83
CA ASN A 125 8.89 -16.79 4.21
C ASN A 125 8.13 -15.98 5.27
N LEU A 126 6.81 -16.12 5.27
CA LEU A 126 5.94 -15.54 6.29
C LEU A 126 6.04 -16.33 7.61
N GLY A 127 6.47 -15.67 8.67
CA GLY A 127 6.36 -16.11 10.04
C GLY A 127 5.46 -15.18 10.85
N ASN A 128 5.67 -15.16 12.17
CA ASN A 128 4.90 -14.29 13.05
C ASN A 128 5.34 -12.82 12.97
N TRP A 129 6.63 -12.57 12.70
CA TRP A 129 7.19 -11.22 12.73
C TRP A 129 6.88 -10.41 11.47
N GLU A 130 6.43 -11.08 10.41
CA GLU A 130 6.07 -10.50 9.10
C GLU A 130 4.57 -10.18 8.98
N LYS A 131 3.83 -10.31 10.09
CA LYS A 131 2.37 -10.10 10.15
C LYS A 131 2.06 -8.86 10.97
N PHE A 132 1.29 -7.95 10.36
CA PHE A 132 0.91 -6.68 10.94
C PHE A 132 -0.61 -6.54 11.00
N SER A 133 -1.09 -5.76 11.96
CA SER A 133 -2.47 -5.26 11.97
C SER A 133 -2.44 -3.82 11.47
N LEU A 134 -3.31 -3.47 10.53
CA LEU A 134 -3.55 -2.07 10.19
C LEU A 134 -4.61 -1.51 11.12
N ILE A 135 -4.24 -0.53 11.93
CA ILE A 135 -5.13 0.16 12.85
C ILE A 135 -5.44 1.52 12.27
N HIS A 136 -6.66 1.67 11.76
CA HIS A 136 -7.14 2.94 11.22
C HIS A 136 -7.08 4.05 12.28
N GLN A 137 -6.56 5.20 11.86
CA GLN A 137 -6.54 6.47 12.58
C GLN A 137 -7.45 7.47 11.85
N SER A 138 -7.47 8.73 12.25
CA SER A 138 -8.18 9.76 11.49
C SER A 138 -7.56 10.01 10.11
N ASN A 139 -8.35 10.58 9.20
CA ASN A 139 -7.88 11.07 7.88
C ASN A 139 -7.18 10.02 7.01
N ASN A 140 -7.70 8.78 6.98
CA ASN A 140 -7.14 7.66 6.21
C ASN A 140 -5.67 7.34 6.51
N GLN A 141 -5.24 7.62 7.74
CA GLN A 141 -3.91 7.22 8.21
C GLN A 141 -4.01 5.93 9.01
N PHE A 142 -2.90 5.20 9.10
CA PHE A 142 -2.85 3.89 9.72
C PHE A 142 -1.63 3.76 10.60
N ALA A 143 -1.81 3.18 11.78
CA ALA A 143 -0.71 2.65 12.56
C ALA A 143 -0.54 1.16 12.25
N LEU A 144 0.70 0.71 12.03
CA LEU A 144 1.01 -0.70 11.83
C LEU A 144 1.39 -1.31 13.18
N LYS A 145 0.66 -2.34 13.60
CA LYS A 145 0.90 -3.04 14.86
C LYS A 145 1.47 -4.44 14.60
N GLY A 146 2.67 -4.71 15.09
CA GLY A 146 3.33 -6.02 14.98
C GLY A 146 2.70 -7.09 15.88
N ASN A 147 3.18 -8.33 15.74
CA ASN A 147 2.74 -9.47 16.56
C ASN A 147 3.09 -9.33 18.05
N ASN A 148 4.11 -8.52 18.37
CA ASN A 148 4.53 -8.18 19.73
C ASN A 148 3.63 -7.14 20.42
N ASN A 149 2.49 -6.80 19.81
CA ASN A 149 1.56 -5.76 20.24
C ASN A 149 2.14 -4.35 20.30
N ARG A 150 3.26 -4.08 19.61
CA ARG A 150 3.86 -2.75 19.50
C ARG A 150 3.61 -2.14 18.13
N PHE A 151 3.72 -0.83 18.06
CA PHE A 151 3.55 -0.05 16.84
C PHE A 151 4.89 0.20 16.15
N VAL A 152 4.84 0.17 14.81
CA VAL A 152 5.94 0.53 13.94
C VAL A 152 6.16 2.04 14.01
N SER A 153 7.40 2.47 14.24
CA SER A 153 7.85 3.85 14.24
C SER A 153 8.75 4.13 13.06
N SER A 154 8.56 5.30 12.44
CA SER A 154 9.43 5.84 11.40
C SER A 154 10.79 6.29 11.93
N GLU A 155 10.96 6.41 13.26
CA GLU A 155 12.13 6.99 13.92
C GLU A 155 12.51 8.37 13.36
N ASN A 156 11.50 9.15 12.98
CA ASN A 156 11.64 10.45 12.31
C ASN A 156 12.45 10.39 10.99
N GLY A 157 12.62 9.20 10.42
CA GLY A 157 13.47 8.96 9.26
C GLY A 157 14.98 9.12 9.53
N THR A 158 15.40 9.22 10.79
CA THR A 158 16.81 9.44 11.16
C THR A 158 17.56 8.15 11.46
N LYS A 159 16.83 7.09 11.81
CA LYS A 159 17.35 5.76 12.14
C LYS A 159 16.57 4.69 11.39
N GLY A 160 17.01 3.43 11.51
CA GLY A 160 16.22 2.29 11.08
C GLY A 160 14.89 2.24 11.82
N MET A 161 13.81 1.95 11.11
CA MET A 161 12.46 1.84 11.65
C MET A 161 12.39 0.76 12.73
N ARG A 162 11.56 0.97 13.76
CA ARG A 162 11.44 0.10 14.94
C ARG A 162 10.00 -0.32 15.14
N CYS A 163 9.76 -1.48 15.74
CA CYS A 163 8.42 -1.95 16.10
C CYS A 163 8.32 -2.17 17.62
N ASP A 164 8.51 -1.12 18.41
CA ASP A 164 8.63 -1.20 19.89
C ASP A 164 7.74 -0.19 20.66
N ARG A 165 7.00 0.66 19.96
CA ARG A 165 6.18 1.72 20.57
C ARG A 165 4.90 1.15 21.19
N SER A 166 4.56 1.56 22.41
CA SER A 166 3.35 1.10 23.10
C SER A 166 2.08 1.77 22.59
N ASN A 167 2.20 3.00 22.08
CA ASN A 167 1.11 3.83 21.62
C ASN A 167 1.52 4.51 20.32
N PRO A 168 0.57 4.74 19.40
CA PRO A 168 0.85 5.49 18.19
C PRO A 168 0.91 6.99 18.50
N GLY A 169 1.97 7.66 18.04
CA GLY A 169 2.06 9.10 17.90
C GLY A 169 2.48 9.50 16.48
N ASP A 170 3.02 10.71 16.34
CA ASP A 170 3.35 11.29 15.03
C ASP A 170 4.29 10.44 14.17
N TRP A 171 5.14 9.60 14.76
CA TRP A 171 6.09 8.75 14.04
C TRP A 171 5.55 7.34 13.75
N GLU A 172 4.45 6.94 14.36
CA GLU A 172 3.85 5.61 14.21
C GLU A 172 2.64 5.60 13.27
N ILE A 173 2.26 6.77 12.77
CA ILE A 173 1.11 6.96 11.90
C ILE A 173 1.59 7.20 10.46
N PHE A 174 1.09 6.37 9.55
CA PHE A 174 1.49 6.38 8.15
C PHE A 174 0.29 6.65 7.25
N LEU A 175 0.50 7.47 6.24
CA LEU A 175 -0.39 7.53 5.09
C LEU A 175 0.05 6.45 4.10
N LEU A 176 -0.89 5.65 3.63
CA LEU A 176 -0.64 4.64 2.61
C LEU A 176 -1.10 5.18 1.27
N TYR A 177 -0.21 5.15 0.28
CA TYR A 177 -0.52 5.52 -1.09
C TYR A 177 -0.61 4.26 -1.94
N GLU A 178 -1.78 3.99 -2.51
CA GLU A 178 -1.95 2.94 -3.51
C GLU A 178 -1.36 3.40 -4.84
N ILE A 179 -0.55 2.55 -5.46
CA ILE A 179 -0.08 2.76 -6.83
C ILE A 179 -1.22 2.41 -7.77
N VAL A 180 -1.73 3.41 -8.47
CA VAL A 180 -2.79 3.22 -9.46
C VAL A 180 -2.15 3.09 -10.84
N PRO A 181 -2.50 2.07 -11.63
CA PRO A 181 -2.14 2.05 -13.04
C PRO A 181 -2.67 3.32 -13.69
N LYS A 182 -1.85 3.94 -14.56
CA LYS A 182 -2.36 5.03 -15.41
C LYS A 182 -3.58 4.49 -16.15
N GLN A 183 -4.75 5.07 -15.90
CA GLN A 183 -5.92 4.74 -16.71
C GLN A 183 -5.64 5.29 -18.11
N SER A 184 -5.56 4.41 -19.11
CA SER A 184 -5.56 4.83 -20.51
C SER A 184 -6.95 5.37 -20.82
N ASN A 185 -7.03 6.65 -21.20
CA ASN A 185 -8.21 7.25 -21.80
C ASN A 185 -8.58 6.52 -23.10
#